data_AF-A0A9W7XD27-F1
#
_entry.id   AF-A0A9W7XD27-F1
#
_cell.length_a   1.000
_cell.length_b   1.000
_cell.length_c   1.000
_cell.angle_alpha   90.00
_cell.angle_beta   90.00
_cell.angle_gamma   90.00
#
_symmetry.space_group_name_H-M   'P 1'
#
loop_
_entity.id
_entity.type
_entity.pdbx_description
1 polymer ?
#
loop_
_entity_poly.entity_id
_entity_poly.type
_entity_poly.pdbx_seq_one_letter_code
_entity_poly.pdbx_strand_id
1 'polypeptide(L)'
;MVQEDMRKVFLLLNGGGVLGGRALSLVCLGPSVEDNKEINYKMEVRGAEPGSLSMAGRAPCIRELQGFEPKKFLFVPDADWGPSGSVSVSVRIS
;
A
#
# COMPACT_ATOMS: atom_id res chain seq x y z
N MET A 1 20.36 28.17 -3.37
CA MET A 1 20.35 26.70 -3.46
C MET A 1 19.22 26.22 -2.57
N VAL A 2 17.99 26.12 -3.10
CA VAL A 2 16.83 25.67 -2.32
C VAL A 2 16.82 24.16 -2.45
N GLN A 3 17.28 23.48 -1.40
CA GLN A 3 17.07 22.05 -1.27
C GLN A 3 15.62 21.90 -0.79
N GLU A 4 14.68 21.74 -1.72
CA GLU A 4 13.32 21.38 -1.35
C GLU A 4 13.40 20.03 -0.64
N ASP A 5 13.05 20.02 0.65
CA ASP A 5 12.87 18.81 1.47
C ASP A 5 11.64 18.06 0.91
N MET A 6 11.78 17.46 -0.28
CA MET A 6 10.74 16.77 -1.02
C MET A 6 10.44 15.42 -0.37
N ARG A 7 9.82 15.46 0.81
CA ARG A 7 9.43 14.26 1.54
C ARG A 7 8.36 13.51 0.76
N LYS A 8 8.67 12.27 0.41
CA LYS A 8 7.70 11.30 -0.10
C LYS A 8 7.00 10.65 1.08
N VAL A 9 5.68 10.57 1.02
CA VAL A 9 4.84 9.88 2.00
C VAL A 9 4.31 8.61 1.36
N PHE A 10 4.41 7.48 2.05
CA PHE A 10 3.81 6.23 1.58
C PHE A 10 2.47 6.05 2.26
N LEU A 11 1.41 5.92 1.47
CA LEU A 11 0.07 5.63 1.96
C LEU A 11 -0.27 4.17 1.71
N LEU A 12 -0.74 3.51 2.76
CA LEU A 12 -1.38 2.21 2.68
C LEU A 12 -2.89 2.43 2.55
N LEU A 13 -3.44 2.08 1.39
CA LEU A 13 -4.86 2.22 1.09
C LEU A 13 -5.58 0.92 1.41
N ASN A 14 -6.63 1.02 2.21
CA ASN A 14 -7.55 -0.07 2.53
C ASN A 14 -8.81 0.07 1.69
N GLY A 15 -8.95 -0.79 0.68
CA GLY A 15 -10.13 -0.88 -0.16
C GLY A 15 -11.13 -1.91 0.37
N GLY A 16 -12.40 -1.51 0.45
CA GLY A 16 -13.53 -2.42 0.61
C GLY A 16 -14.04 -2.97 -0.73
N GLY A 17 -15.09 -3.77 -0.69
CA GLY A 17 -15.77 -4.27 -1.90
C GLY A 17 -15.22 -5.58 -2.47
N VAL A 18 -14.26 -6.21 -1.78
CA VAL A 18 -13.89 -7.61 -2.06
C VAL A 18 -14.70 -8.52 -1.13
N LEU A 19 -15.48 -9.44 -1.70
CA LEU A 19 -16.25 -10.39 -0.89
C LEU A 19 -15.29 -11.27 -0.07
N GLY A 20 -15.51 -11.32 1.25
CA GLY A 20 -14.74 -12.15 2.17
C GLY A 20 -13.39 -11.58 2.59
N GLY A 21 -13.15 -10.27 2.44
CA GLY A 21 -11.93 -9.65 2.94
C GLY A 21 -11.75 -8.20 2.53
N ARG A 22 -10.49 -7.78 2.49
CA ARG A 22 -10.07 -6.40 2.22
C ARG A 22 -8.91 -6.36 1.24
N ALA A 23 -8.79 -5.26 0.51
CA ALA A 23 -7.69 -5.01 -0.41
C ALA A 23 -6.70 -4.02 0.20
N LEU A 24 -5.42 -4.36 0.23
CA LEU A 24 -4.35 -3.44 0.64
C LEU A 24 -3.45 -3.06 -0.53
N SER A 25 -3.31 -1.76 -0.77
CA SER A 25 -2.45 -1.21 -1.82
C SER A 25 -1.50 -0.16 -1.26
N LEU A 26 -0.34 -0.02 -1.89
CA LEU A 26 0.65 1.00 -1.54
C LEU A 26 0.72 2.06 -2.65
N VAL A 27 0.70 3.33 -2.25
CA VAL A 27 0.96 4.47 -3.14
C VAL A 27 1.97 5.40 -2.49
N CYS A 28 2.83 6.01 -3.30
CA CYS A 28 3.74 7.05 -2.89
C CYS A 28 3.10 8.41 -3.24
N LEU A 29 3.04 9.33 -2.28
CA LEU A 29 2.62 10.71 -2.47
C LEU A 29 3.81 11.64 -2.34
N GLY A 30 3.94 12.58 -3.27
CA GLY A 30 4.93 13.64 -3.16
C GLY A 30 5.04 14.47 -4.44
N PRO A 31 5.80 15.57 -4.39
CA PRO A 31 6.14 16.35 -5.57
C PRO A 31 6.89 15.46 -6.58
N SER A 32 6.16 14.97 -7.58
CA SER A 32 6.73 14.16 -8.65
C SER A 32 7.60 15.08 -9.52
N VAL A 33 8.92 14.88 -9.51
CA VAL A 33 9.84 15.57 -10.45
C VAL A 33 9.89 14.84 -11.80
N GLU A 34 9.45 13.57 -11.83
CA GLU A 34 9.46 12.72 -13.02
C GLU A 34 8.20 11.84 -13.04
N ASP A 35 7.32 12.08 -14.01
CA ASP A 35 6.16 11.23 -14.26
C ASP A 35 6.63 9.80 -14.57
N ASN A 36 6.05 8.81 -13.87
CA ASN A 36 6.35 7.36 -13.95
C ASN A 36 7.42 6.78 -13.01
N LYS A 37 7.88 7.50 -11.99
CA LYS A 37 8.75 6.86 -10.98
C LYS A 37 7.93 5.94 -10.07
N GLU A 38 7.90 4.66 -10.42
CA GLU A 38 7.39 3.62 -9.52
C GLU A 38 8.49 3.19 -8.52
N ILE A 39 8.08 2.89 -7.28
CA ILE A 39 8.96 2.45 -6.21
C ILE A 39 8.72 0.97 -5.94
N ASN A 40 9.79 0.17 -5.91
CA ASN A 40 9.68 -1.23 -5.57
C ASN A 40 9.36 -1.39 -4.09
N TYR A 41 8.47 -2.32 -3.78
CA TYR A 41 8.16 -2.66 -2.40
C TYR A 41 7.88 -4.14 -2.22
N LYS A 42 8.08 -4.61 -0.99
CA LYS A 42 7.54 -5.85 -0.47
C LYS A 42 6.65 -5.54 0.73
N MET A 43 5.42 -6.02 0.69
CA MET A 43 4.43 -5.93 1.76
C MET A 43 4.26 -7.32 2.38
N GLU A 44 4.23 -7.37 3.71
CA GLU A 44 3.86 -8.55 4.49
C GLU A 44 2.76 -8.16 5.48
N VAL A 45 1.71 -8.97 5.54
CA VAL A 45 0.56 -8.80 6.44
C VAL A 45 0.47 -10.03 7.32
N ARG A 46 0.33 -9.79 8.63
CA ARG A 46 0.08 -10.83 9.63
C ARG A 46 -1.22 -10.52 10.34
N GLY A 47 -2.16 -11.46 10.28
CA GLY A 47 -3.48 -11.36 10.89
C GLY A 47 -3.66 -12.32 12.05
N ALA A 48 -4.92 -12.70 12.28
CA ALA A 48 -5.29 -13.63 13.34
C ALA A 48 -4.87 -15.07 13.05
N GLU A 49 -4.89 -15.48 11.78
CA GLU A 49 -4.53 -16.85 11.40
C GLU A 49 -3.01 -17.07 11.38
N PRO A 50 -2.54 -18.30 11.66
CA PRO A 50 -1.13 -18.62 11.59
C PRO A 50 -0.58 -18.43 10.17
N GLY A 51 0.47 -17.61 10.05
CA GLY A 51 1.19 -17.39 8.80
C GLY A 51 1.34 -15.91 8.47
N SER A 52 1.67 -15.64 7.20
CA SER A 52 1.75 -14.29 6.68
C SER A 52 1.39 -14.26 5.21
N LEU A 53 0.64 -13.24 4.82
CA LEU A 53 0.37 -12.92 3.43
C LEU A 53 1.45 -11.96 2.94
N SER A 54 1.97 -12.16 1.72
CA SER A 54 2.99 -11.25 1.19
C SER A 54 2.82 -10.98 -0.28
N MET A 55 3.22 -9.77 -0.70
CA MET A 55 3.22 -9.35 -2.08
C MET A 55 4.43 -8.45 -2.34
N ALA A 56 5.11 -8.66 -3.47
CA ALA A 56 6.05 -7.71 -4.02
C ALA A 56 5.39 -6.94 -5.17
N GLY A 57 5.73 -5.67 -5.33
CA GLY A 57 5.13 -4.83 -6.35
C GLY A 57 5.87 -3.52 -6.57
N ARG A 58 5.28 -2.71 -7.44
CA ARG A 58 5.73 -1.36 -7.74
C ARG A 58 4.61 -0.40 -7.39
N ALA A 59 4.90 0.58 -6.54
CA ALA A 59 3.95 1.59 -6.10
C ALA A 59 4.19 2.86 -6.93
N PRO A 60 3.18 3.41 -7.62
CA PRO A 60 3.34 4.68 -8.32
C PRO A 60 3.57 5.81 -7.31
N CYS A 61 4.45 6.76 -7.64
CA CYS A 61 4.51 8.06 -6.97
C CYS A 61 3.63 9.07 -7.69
N ILE A 62 2.58 9.55 -7.03
CA ILE A 62 1.62 10.51 -7.58
C ILE A 62 1.64 11.80 -6.75
N ARG A 63 1.21 12.90 -7.37
CA ARG A 63 1.10 14.20 -6.68
C ARG A 63 -0.18 14.31 -5.86
N GLU A 64 -1.27 13.74 -6.38
CA GLU A 64 -2.61 13.85 -5.80
C GLU A 64 -3.29 12.48 -5.76
N LEU A 65 -4.04 12.20 -4.69
CA LEU A 65 -4.74 10.93 -4.50
C LEU A 65 -6.14 10.90 -5.15
N GLN A 66 -6.71 12.06 -5.47
CA GLN A 66 -8.07 12.13 -6.00
C GLN A 66 -8.17 11.40 -7.35
N GLY A 67 -9.12 10.47 -7.46
CA GLY A 67 -9.29 9.64 -8.65
C GLY A 67 -8.23 8.55 -8.85
N PHE A 68 -7.33 8.34 -7.88
CA PHE A 68 -6.36 7.25 -7.95
C PHE A 68 -7.04 5.89 -7.73
N GLU A 69 -6.92 5.01 -8.71
CA GLU A 69 -7.36 3.62 -8.61
C GLU A 69 -6.14 2.69 -8.49
N PRO A 70 -6.02 1.92 -7.40
CA PRO A 70 -4.92 0.98 -7.24
C PRO A 70 -4.99 -0.14 -8.29
N LYS A 71 -3.92 -0.29 -9.07
CA LYS A 71 -3.82 -1.37 -10.08
C LYS A 71 -3.41 -2.73 -9.51
N LYS A 72 -2.84 -2.74 -8.30
CA LYS A 72 -2.35 -3.95 -7.62
C LYS A 72 -2.62 -3.86 -6.13
N PHE A 73 -3.09 -4.96 -5.55
CA PHE A 73 -3.39 -5.06 -4.13
C PHE A 73 -3.07 -6.44 -3.59
N LEU A 74 -2.74 -6.51 -2.30
CA LEU A 74 -2.73 -7.74 -1.53
C LEU A 74 -4.14 -7.94 -0.95
N PHE A 75 -4.79 -9.04 -1.31
CA PHE A 75 -6.04 -9.43 -0.67
C PHE A 75 -5.75 -10.00 0.73
N VAL A 76 -6.48 -9.51 1.72
CA VAL A 76 -6.43 -9.97 3.11
C VAL A 76 -7.81 -10.54 3.47
N PRO A 77 -7.94 -11.87 3.67
CA PRO A 77 -9.21 -12.51 4.01
C PRO A 77 -9.76 -12.02 5.36
N ASP A 78 -11.08 -12.11 5.54
CA ASP A 78 -11.74 -11.78 6.82
C ASP A 78 -11.29 -12.67 7.99
N ALA A 79 -10.79 -13.87 7.70
CA ALA A 79 -10.18 -14.75 8.70
C ALA A 79 -8.91 -14.11 9.31
N ASP A 80 -8.09 -13.45 8.49
CA ASP A 80 -6.90 -12.72 8.94
C ASP A 80 -7.25 -11.35 9.50
N TRP A 81 -8.18 -10.66 8.84
CA TRP A 81 -8.58 -9.29 9.16
C TRP A 81 -10.09 -9.16 9.11
N GLY A 82 -10.77 -9.57 10.19
CA GLY A 82 -12.23 -9.44 10.32
C GLY A 82 -12.71 -8.00 10.62
N PRO A 83 -14.03 -7.77 10.72
CA PRO A 83 -14.64 -6.45 10.91
C PRO A 83 -14.04 -5.61 12.05
N SER A 84 -13.81 -6.23 13.21
CA SER A 84 -13.23 -5.61 14.41
C SER A 84 -11.78 -6.03 14.68
N GLY A 85 -11.15 -6.74 13.74
CA GLY A 85 -9.79 -7.25 13.88
C GLY A 85 -8.72 -6.22 13.53
N SER A 86 -7.49 -6.50 13.93
CA SER A 86 -6.30 -5.72 13.55
C SER A 86 -5.27 -6.63 12.88
N VAL A 87 -4.52 -6.08 11.93
CA VAL A 87 -3.38 -6.75 11.30
C VAL A 87 -2.11 -5.95 11.53
N SER A 88 -0.97 -6.64 11.54
CA SER A 88 0.34 -6.01 11.44
C SER A 88 0.77 -5.98 9.98
N VAL A 89 1.14 -4.80 9.49
CA VAL A 89 1.62 -4.61 8.12
C VAL A 89 3.06 -4.13 8.14
N SER A 90 3.95 -4.86 7.47
CA SER A 90 5.35 -4.48 7.25
C SER A 90 5.59 -4.17 5.79
N VAL A 91 6.08 -2.97 5.50
CA VAL A 91 6.42 -2.54 4.13
C VAL A 91 7.92 -2.28 4.06
N ARG A 92 8.59 -2.93 3.12
CA ARG A 92 10.00 -2.67 2.77
C ARG A 92 10.05 -1.99 1.42
N ILE A 93 10.66 -0.83 1.36
CA ILE A 93 10.89 -0.04 0.15
C ILE A 93 12.27 -0.35 -0.40
N SER A 94 12.43 -0.39 -1.74
CA SER A 94 13.70 -0.68 -2.42
C SER A 94 13.96 0.26 -3.59
#